data_AF-A0AA35SRA0-F1
#
_entry.id   AF-A0AA35SRA0-F1
#
_cell.length_a   1.000
_cell.length_b   1.000
_cell.length_c   1.000
_cell.angle_alpha   90.00
_cell.angle_beta   90.00
_cell.angle_gamma   90.00
#
_symmetry.space_group_name_H-M   'P 1'
#
loop_
_entity.id
_entity.type
_entity.pdbx_description
1 polymer ?
#
loop_
_entity_poly.entity_id
_entity_poly.type
_entity_poly.pdbx_seq_one_letter_code
_entity_poly.pdbx_strand_id
1 'polypeptide(L)'
;MARPRGSLLLLVLLVCHAVALLLFCKGFLLRRVVIPEYSNCSLGHFTPSQPDETGEAIPDESRTCYPYPRRFKRVLWLLIDALRYDFAEYDASLDPSPPVYRNKLPYVRDLLANRPQNARLFRFVADPPTTTMQRLKALTTGSLPTFIDIGSNFNSHEITEDSLPHQMKANGRNLTFIGDDTWLGLYEGMLTRVFDYPSLNVKDLHTVDNGVSITWDRS
;
A
#
# COMPACT_ATOMS: atom_id res chain seq x y z
N MET A 1 7.80 -0.66 67.81
CA MET A 1 8.60 -0.15 66.67
C MET A 1 8.58 -1.18 65.54
N ALA A 2 7.66 -1.06 64.59
CA ALA A 2 7.55 -1.98 63.46
C ALA A 2 8.60 -1.62 62.39
N ARG A 3 9.45 -2.58 62.01
CA ARG A 3 10.55 -2.38 61.06
C ARG A 3 10.01 -1.98 59.67
N PRO A 4 10.43 -0.86 59.06
CA PRO A 4 9.93 -0.35 57.78
C PRO A 4 10.39 -1.15 56.54
N ARG A 5 10.95 -2.36 56.73
CA ARG A 5 11.63 -3.14 55.69
C ARG A 5 10.68 -3.62 54.59
N GLY A 6 9.41 -3.89 54.92
CA GLY A 6 8.40 -4.29 53.93
C GLY A 6 7.96 -3.15 53.00
N SER A 7 7.85 -1.93 53.53
CA SER A 7 7.45 -0.76 52.75
C SER A 7 8.52 -0.35 51.73
N LEU A 8 9.80 -0.42 52.15
CA LEU A 8 10.93 -0.17 51.25
C LEU A 8 11.01 -1.19 50.11
N LEU A 9 10.81 -2.48 50.41
CA LEU A 9 10.81 -3.54 49.39
C LEU A 9 9.67 -3.35 48.38
N LEU A 10 8.47 -3.01 48.85
CA LEU A 10 7.31 -2.74 47.98
C LEU A 10 7.60 -1.54 47.06
N LEU A 11 8.15 -0.45 47.59
CA LEU A 11 8.52 0.73 46.82
C LEU A 11 9.55 0.38 45.73
N VAL A 12 10.59 -0.40 46.06
CA VAL A 12 11.60 -0.85 45.09
C VAL A 12 10.97 -1.69 43.99
N LEU A 13 10.10 -2.66 44.32
CA LEU A 13 9.41 -3.48 43.33
C LEU A 13 8.51 -2.64 42.40
N LEU A 14 7.82 -1.64 42.96
CA LEU A 14 6.94 -0.74 42.20
C LEU A 14 7.74 0.15 41.25
N VAL A 15 8.88 0.69 41.71
CA VAL A 15 9.82 1.44 40.86
C VAL A 15 10.41 0.56 39.77
N CYS A 16 10.85 -0.66 40.08
CA CYS A 16 11.36 -1.60 39.08
C CYS A 16 10.30 -1.95 38.04
N HIS A 17 9.04 -2.18 38.44
CA HIS A 17 7.93 -2.41 37.50
C HIS A 17 7.67 -1.19 36.63
N ALA A 18 7.65 0.01 37.20
CA ALA A 18 7.47 1.25 36.44
C ALA A 18 8.60 1.46 35.42
N VAL A 19 9.86 1.20 35.80
CA VAL A 19 11.01 1.27 34.89
C VAL A 19 10.91 0.20 33.80
N ALA A 20 10.55 -1.04 34.15
CA ALA A 20 10.37 -2.12 33.17
C ALA A 20 9.26 -1.79 32.16
N LEU A 21 8.12 -1.27 32.62
CA LEU A 21 7.04 -0.77 31.78
C LEU A 21 7.50 0.38 30.88
N LEU A 22 8.25 1.34 31.41
CA LEU A 22 8.79 2.45 30.61
C LEU A 22 9.77 1.97 29.53
N LEU A 23 10.67 1.05 29.87
CA LEU A 23 11.61 0.45 28.91
C LEU A 23 10.86 -0.39 27.87
N PHE A 24 9.86 -1.18 28.27
CA PHE A 24 9.03 -1.96 27.37
C PHE A 24 8.26 -1.03 26.40
N CYS A 25 7.54 -0.04 26.90
CA CYS A 25 6.78 0.90 26.08
C CYS A 25 7.65 1.76 25.16
N LYS A 26 8.93 2.01 25.51
CA LYS A 26 9.86 2.77 24.67
C LYS A 26 10.68 1.91 23.70
N GLY A 27 11.03 0.68 24.06
CA GLY A 27 11.95 -0.18 23.30
C GLY A 27 11.27 -1.28 22.49
N PHE A 28 10.13 -1.82 22.95
CA PHE A 28 9.38 -2.86 22.23
C PHE A 28 8.54 -2.29 21.09
N LEU A 29 8.03 -1.07 21.29
CA LEU A 29 7.22 -0.38 20.29
C LEU A 29 8.15 0.40 19.35
N LEU A 30 8.39 -0.16 18.16
CA LEU A 30 9.08 0.52 17.07
C LEU A 30 8.35 1.82 16.72
N ARG A 31 8.94 2.96 17.11
CA ARG A 31 8.48 4.28 16.70
C ARG A 31 8.97 4.54 15.29
N ARG A 32 8.05 4.56 14.34
CA ARG A 32 8.34 4.99 12.98
C ARG A 32 8.63 6.50 12.99
N VAL A 33 9.71 6.89 12.32
CA VAL A 33 9.92 8.28 11.91
C VAL A 33 9.21 8.44 10.58
N VAL A 34 8.18 9.29 10.57
CA VAL A 34 7.50 9.70 9.35
C VAL A 34 8.30 10.83 8.73
N ILE A 35 8.60 10.70 7.44
CA ILE A 35 9.33 11.69 6.65
C ILE A 35 8.27 12.68 6.11
N PRO A 36 8.23 13.94 6.57
CA PRO A 36 7.23 14.93 6.14
C PRO A 36 7.48 15.48 4.73
N GLU A 37 8.60 15.14 4.10
CA GLU A 37 8.98 15.62 2.79
C GLU A 37 8.20 14.92 1.66
N TYR A 38 7.81 15.71 0.68
CA TYR A 38 7.17 15.23 -0.53
C TYR A 38 8.15 15.27 -1.70
N SER A 39 8.11 14.22 -2.52
CA SER A 39 8.88 14.14 -3.75
C SER A 39 8.51 15.31 -4.66
N ASN A 40 9.51 16.07 -5.07
CA ASN A 40 9.37 17.19 -5.98
C ASN A 40 10.43 17.10 -7.07
N CYS A 41 10.20 17.80 -8.18
CA CYS A 41 11.03 17.67 -9.38
C CYS A 41 12.14 18.72 -9.45
N SER A 42 12.57 19.26 -8.30
CA SER A 42 13.61 20.30 -8.24
C SER A 42 15.01 19.81 -8.64
N LEU A 43 15.28 18.49 -8.51
CA LEU A 43 16.60 17.89 -8.72
C LEU A 43 16.88 17.45 -10.17
N GLY A 44 15.94 17.61 -11.10
CA GLY A 44 16.20 17.26 -12.49
C GLY A 44 14.97 17.35 -13.39
N HIS A 45 14.96 18.38 -14.24
CA HIS A 45 14.10 18.39 -15.42
C HIS A 45 14.83 17.65 -16.54
N PHE A 46 14.30 16.51 -16.93
CA PHE A 46 14.84 15.78 -18.08
C PHE A 46 14.16 16.29 -19.34
N THR A 47 14.96 16.67 -20.34
CA THR A 47 14.48 16.77 -21.71
C THR A 47 14.36 15.35 -22.25
N PRO A 48 13.16 14.90 -22.70
CA PRO A 48 13.09 13.68 -23.48
C PRO A 48 14.07 13.84 -24.64
N SER A 49 14.97 12.89 -24.82
CA SER A 49 15.95 12.91 -25.90
C SER A 49 15.25 12.79 -27.25
N GLN A 50 14.74 13.90 -27.79
CA GLN A 50 14.62 14.08 -29.23
C GLN A 50 15.84 14.88 -29.70
N PRO A 51 16.48 14.46 -30.81
CA PRO A 51 17.48 15.27 -31.48
C PRO A 51 16.72 16.37 -32.21
N ASP A 52 16.56 17.53 -31.57
CA ASP A 52 16.12 18.71 -32.30
C ASP A 52 17.38 19.52 -32.66
N GLU A 53 17.75 19.47 -33.94
CA GLU A 53 18.87 20.23 -34.52
C GLU A 53 18.55 21.74 -34.65
N THR A 54 17.34 22.15 -34.29
CA THR A 54 16.93 23.55 -34.24
C THR A 54 16.90 24.01 -32.79
N GLY A 55 17.86 24.86 -32.40
CA GLY A 55 18.05 25.38 -31.05
C GLY A 55 16.94 26.31 -30.55
N GLU A 56 15.70 25.84 -30.53
CA GLU A 56 14.58 26.49 -29.87
C GLU A 56 14.38 25.92 -28.46
N ALA A 57 14.16 26.81 -27.48
CA ALA A 57 13.93 26.44 -26.10
C ALA A 57 12.57 25.71 -25.99
N ILE A 58 12.61 24.43 -25.58
CA ILE A 58 11.41 23.62 -25.38
C ILE A 58 10.58 24.24 -24.23
N PRO A 59 9.26 24.47 -24.39
CA PRO A 59 8.39 25.05 -23.36
C PRO A 59 8.44 24.29 -22.03
N ASP A 60 8.32 25.03 -20.92
CA ASP A 60 8.37 24.53 -19.53
C ASP A 60 7.39 23.37 -19.25
N GLU A 61 6.31 23.28 -20.03
CA GLU A 61 5.30 22.20 -19.97
C GLU A 61 5.80 20.82 -20.43
N SER A 62 6.95 20.73 -21.11
CA SER A 62 7.52 19.46 -21.56
C SER A 62 8.48 18.82 -20.55
N ARG A 63 8.73 19.48 -19.41
CA ARG A 63 9.72 19.03 -18.43
C ARG A 63 9.14 17.93 -17.57
N THR A 64 9.61 16.71 -17.76
CA THR A 64 9.21 15.57 -16.95
C THR A 64 10.23 15.30 -15.85
N CYS A 65 9.73 14.92 -14.66
CA CYS A 65 10.55 14.45 -13.54
C CYS A 65 11.19 13.08 -13.81
N TYR A 66 10.86 12.47 -14.95
CA TYR A 66 11.29 11.16 -15.36
C TYR A 66 12.15 11.26 -16.61
N PRO A 67 13.28 10.52 -16.69
CA PRO A 67 14.18 10.56 -17.84
C PRO A 67 13.63 9.82 -19.07
N TYR A 68 12.52 9.09 -18.93
CA TYR A 68 11.96 8.28 -20.00
C TYR A 68 10.59 8.82 -20.44
N PRO A 69 10.30 8.79 -21.76
CA PRO A 69 8.99 9.17 -22.25
C PRO A 69 7.93 8.21 -21.73
N ARG A 70 6.74 8.75 -21.49
CA ARG A 70 5.58 7.99 -21.01
C ARG A 70 5.22 6.89 -22.02
N ARG A 71 5.40 5.63 -21.64
CA ARG A 71 5.07 4.48 -22.51
C ARG A 71 3.57 4.16 -22.57
N PHE A 72 2.82 4.46 -21.50
CA PHE A 72 1.41 4.11 -21.39
C PHE A 72 0.54 5.31 -21.02
N LYS A 73 -0.59 5.48 -21.72
CA LYS A 73 -1.57 6.55 -21.45
C LYS A 73 -2.45 6.25 -20.23
N ARG A 74 -2.68 4.99 -19.90
CA ARG A 74 -3.52 4.55 -18.77
C ARG A 74 -2.86 3.35 -18.08
N VAL A 75 -3.10 3.21 -16.79
CA VAL A 75 -2.65 2.08 -15.96
C VAL A 75 -3.83 1.64 -15.14
N LEU A 76 -4.06 0.33 -15.07
CA LEU A 76 -5.01 -0.29 -14.15
C LEU A 76 -4.21 -0.92 -13.00
N TRP A 77 -4.58 -0.57 -11.77
CA TRP A 77 -4.00 -1.18 -10.58
C TRP A 77 -5.07 -2.01 -9.88
N LEU A 78 -5.02 -3.32 -10.09
CA LEU A 78 -5.95 -4.28 -9.48
C LEU A 78 -5.32 -4.82 -8.19
N LEU A 79 -5.90 -4.49 -7.05
CA LEU A 79 -5.51 -5.02 -5.75
C LEU A 79 -6.57 -6.02 -5.28
N ILE A 80 -6.14 -7.23 -4.91
CA ILE A 80 -7.01 -8.29 -4.45
C ILE A 80 -6.61 -8.61 -3.01
N ASP A 81 -7.53 -8.45 -2.06
CA ASP A 81 -7.26 -8.73 -0.66
C ASP A 81 -7.07 -10.25 -0.44
N ALA A 82 -6.18 -10.60 0.49
CA ALA A 82 -5.82 -11.97 0.86
C ALA A 82 -5.40 -12.90 -0.30
N LEU A 83 -5.00 -12.38 -1.46
CA LEU A 83 -4.50 -13.19 -2.58
C LEU A 83 -3.05 -13.64 -2.32
N ARG A 84 -2.89 -14.91 -1.93
CA ARG A 84 -1.58 -15.51 -1.74
C ARG A 84 -0.90 -15.82 -3.09
N TYR A 85 0.43 -15.79 -3.09
CA TYR A 85 1.24 -16.10 -4.28
C TYR A 85 0.92 -17.49 -4.86
N ASP A 86 0.72 -18.49 -4.01
CA ASP A 86 0.43 -19.86 -4.43
C ASP A 86 -0.98 -20.02 -5.04
N PHE A 87 -1.86 -19.03 -4.95
CA PHE A 87 -3.15 -19.07 -5.64
C PHE A 87 -3.00 -18.72 -7.13
N ALA A 88 -2.01 -17.87 -7.46
CA ALA A 88 -1.74 -17.39 -8.81
C ALA A 88 -0.69 -18.22 -9.55
N GLU A 89 0.24 -18.83 -8.83
CA GLU A 89 1.23 -19.73 -9.42
C GLU A 89 0.57 -21.04 -9.86
N TYR A 90 0.77 -21.39 -11.13
CA TYR A 90 0.33 -22.67 -11.69
C TYR A 90 1.38 -23.76 -11.46
N ASP A 91 0.91 -24.94 -11.05
CA ASP A 91 1.75 -26.09 -10.72
C ASP A 91 1.16 -27.36 -11.34
N ALA A 92 1.82 -27.82 -12.42
CA ALA A 92 1.40 -28.99 -13.17
C ALA A 92 1.53 -30.31 -12.38
N SER A 93 2.33 -30.34 -11.31
CA SER A 93 2.52 -31.57 -10.50
C SER A 93 1.29 -31.95 -9.69
N LEU A 94 0.35 -31.01 -9.53
CA LEU A 94 -0.88 -31.18 -8.75
C LEU A 94 -2.04 -31.70 -9.59
N ASP A 95 -1.90 -31.76 -10.92
CA ASP A 95 -2.95 -32.26 -11.80
C ASP A 95 -3.04 -33.79 -11.75
N PRO A 96 -4.25 -34.40 -11.83
CA PRO A 96 -5.55 -33.76 -12.10
C PRO A 96 -6.30 -33.28 -10.85
N SER A 97 -5.74 -33.44 -9.65
CA SER A 97 -6.44 -33.21 -8.39
C SER A 97 -5.77 -32.14 -7.52
N PRO A 98 -5.71 -30.87 -7.97
CA PRO A 98 -5.12 -29.81 -7.18
C PRO A 98 -6.01 -29.45 -5.98
N PRO A 99 -5.43 -28.94 -4.88
CA PRO A 99 -6.18 -28.33 -3.78
C PRO A 99 -7.18 -27.28 -4.28
N VAL A 100 -8.22 -27.00 -3.48
CA VAL A 100 -9.33 -26.11 -3.86
C VAL A 100 -8.87 -24.70 -4.27
N TYR A 101 -7.75 -24.22 -3.75
CA TYR A 101 -7.18 -22.90 -4.04
C TYR A 101 -6.05 -22.89 -5.09
N ARG A 102 -5.54 -24.06 -5.52
CA ARG A 102 -4.43 -24.15 -6.50
C ARG A 102 -4.95 -24.30 -7.91
N ASN A 103 -4.20 -23.77 -8.88
CA ASN A 103 -4.51 -23.83 -10.31
C ASN A 103 -5.91 -23.28 -10.66
N LYS A 104 -6.43 -22.31 -9.89
CA LYS A 104 -7.78 -21.73 -10.10
C LYS A 104 -7.80 -20.39 -10.85
N LEU A 105 -6.64 -19.86 -11.21
CA LEU A 105 -6.49 -18.63 -12.01
C LEU A 105 -5.95 -18.96 -13.43
N PRO A 106 -6.74 -19.63 -14.29
CA PRO A 106 -6.27 -20.09 -15.60
C PRO A 106 -5.83 -18.94 -16.50
N TYR A 107 -6.46 -17.77 -16.40
CA TYR A 107 -6.08 -16.60 -17.19
C TYR A 107 -4.68 -16.08 -16.85
N VAL A 108 -4.28 -16.12 -15.57
CA VAL A 108 -2.92 -15.74 -15.15
C VAL A 108 -1.90 -16.69 -15.75
N ARG A 109 -2.16 -18.01 -15.68
CA ARG A 109 -1.34 -19.03 -16.34
C ARG A 109 -1.21 -18.76 -17.84
N ASP A 110 -2.34 -18.54 -18.52
CA ASP A 110 -2.37 -18.36 -19.97
C ASP A 110 -1.65 -17.09 -20.41
N LEU A 111 -1.75 -16.00 -19.65
CA LEU A 111 -0.97 -14.79 -19.89
C LEU A 111 0.53 -15.03 -19.76
N LEU A 112 0.95 -15.72 -18.69
CA LEU A 112 2.36 -16.01 -18.45
C LEU A 112 2.95 -16.95 -19.52
N ALA A 113 2.19 -17.94 -19.96
CA ALA A 113 2.61 -18.90 -20.97
C ALA A 113 2.63 -18.30 -22.38
N ASN A 114 1.57 -17.59 -22.77
CA ASN A 114 1.39 -17.14 -24.16
C ASN A 114 1.98 -15.75 -24.42
N ARG A 115 2.17 -14.92 -23.39
CA ARG A 115 2.67 -13.54 -23.50
C ARG A 115 3.83 -13.26 -22.54
N PRO A 116 4.91 -14.05 -22.56
CA PRO A 116 6.00 -13.92 -21.59
C PRO A 116 6.72 -12.56 -21.68
N GLN A 117 6.73 -11.86 -22.81
CA GLN A 117 7.36 -10.53 -22.87
C GLN A 117 6.51 -9.43 -22.23
N ASN A 118 5.22 -9.68 -22.01
CA ASN A 118 4.24 -8.71 -21.51
C ASN A 118 3.67 -9.07 -20.13
N ALA A 119 3.95 -10.28 -19.64
CA ALA A 119 3.46 -10.77 -18.36
C ALA A 119 4.62 -11.37 -17.52
N ARG A 120 4.62 -11.01 -16.23
CA ARG A 120 5.58 -11.51 -15.23
C ARG A 120 4.85 -11.72 -13.92
N LEU A 121 5.20 -12.80 -13.22
CA LEU A 121 4.74 -13.08 -11.87
C LEU A 121 5.93 -12.88 -10.91
N PHE A 122 5.71 -12.08 -9.87
CA PHE A 122 6.72 -11.82 -8.84
C PHE A 122 6.19 -12.26 -7.48
N ARG A 123 7.09 -12.78 -6.65
CA ARG A 123 6.77 -13.14 -5.27
C ARG A 123 7.10 -11.96 -4.36
N PHE A 124 6.08 -11.48 -3.66
CA PHE A 124 6.23 -10.51 -2.59
C PHE A 124 6.07 -11.21 -1.23
N VAL A 125 7.03 -11.02 -0.33
CA VAL A 125 6.99 -11.54 1.04
C VAL A 125 6.71 -10.36 1.95
N ALA A 126 5.64 -10.46 2.72
CA ALA A 126 5.07 -9.34 3.44
C ALA A 126 5.41 -9.45 4.94
N ASP A 127 6.17 -8.50 5.49
CA ASP A 127 6.58 -8.49 6.91
C ASP A 127 5.41 -8.15 7.86
N PRO A 128 5.18 -8.84 8.98
CA PRO A 128 4.09 -8.52 9.91
C PRO A 128 4.06 -7.03 10.33
N PRO A 129 2.87 -6.41 10.53
CA PRO A 129 1.51 -6.97 10.50
C PRO A 129 0.95 -7.14 9.07
N THR A 130 0.07 -8.15 8.87
CA THR A 130 -0.58 -8.47 7.58
C THR A 130 -1.99 -7.89 7.45
N THR A 131 -2.30 -6.79 8.14
CA THR A 131 -3.62 -6.14 8.02
C THR A 131 -3.71 -5.31 6.74
N THR A 132 -4.89 -5.29 6.11
CA THR A 132 -5.14 -4.65 4.81
C THR A 132 -4.72 -3.18 4.79
N MET A 133 -5.12 -2.40 5.80
CA MET A 133 -4.78 -0.97 5.91
C MET A 133 -3.26 -0.73 5.96
N GLN A 134 -2.52 -1.51 6.75
CA GLN A 134 -1.06 -1.34 6.89
C GLN A 134 -0.32 -1.70 5.60
N ARG A 135 -0.82 -2.72 4.88
CA ARG A 135 -0.28 -3.09 3.56
C ARG A 135 -0.56 -2.05 2.51
N LEU A 136 -1.77 -1.51 2.51
CA LEU A 136 -2.14 -0.48 1.58
C LEU A 136 -1.29 0.79 1.78
N LYS A 137 -1.07 1.21 3.03
CA LYS A 137 -0.14 2.30 3.35
C LYS A 137 1.28 2.00 2.86
N ALA A 138 1.82 0.82 3.20
CA ALA A 138 3.18 0.44 2.79
C ALA A 138 3.35 0.40 1.26
N LEU A 139 2.34 -0.10 0.54
CA LEU A 139 2.37 -0.24 -0.92
C LEU A 139 2.37 1.12 -1.63
N THR A 140 1.62 2.10 -1.12
CA THR A 140 1.45 3.41 -1.77
C THR A 140 2.53 4.40 -1.39
N THR A 141 3.07 4.33 -0.17
CA THR A 141 4.14 5.23 0.31
C THR A 141 5.53 4.63 0.16
N GLY A 142 5.64 3.32 -0.13
CA GLY A 142 6.92 2.61 -0.20
C GLY A 142 7.59 2.43 1.17
N SER A 143 6.86 2.62 2.25
CA SER A 143 7.38 2.56 3.62
C SER A 143 7.19 1.20 4.28
N LEU A 144 7.94 0.95 5.37
CA LEU A 144 7.78 -0.25 6.18
C LEU A 144 6.53 -0.15 7.09
N PRO A 145 5.68 -1.19 7.18
CA PRO A 145 4.57 -1.21 8.13
C PRO A 145 5.11 -1.32 9.57
N THR A 146 4.52 -0.59 10.53
CA THR A 146 4.96 -0.64 11.94
C THR A 146 3.78 -0.79 12.90
N PHE A 147 4.01 -1.43 14.05
CA PHE A 147 2.97 -1.78 15.01
C PHE A 147 2.32 -0.58 15.72
N ILE A 148 3.01 0.55 15.90
CA ILE A 148 2.47 1.72 16.61
C ILE A 148 1.37 2.42 15.79
N ASP A 149 1.46 2.35 14.46
CA ASP A 149 0.42 2.91 13.58
C ASP A 149 -0.93 2.24 13.85
N ILE A 150 -1.01 1.03 14.41
CA ILE A 150 -2.29 0.39 14.75
C ILE A 150 -3.02 1.15 15.89
N GLY A 151 -2.28 1.73 16.84
CA GLY A 151 -2.84 2.40 18.02
C GLY A 151 -3.23 3.86 17.77
N SER A 152 -2.44 4.61 17.00
CA SER A 152 -2.73 6.01 16.66
C SER A 152 -3.73 6.16 15.51
N ASN A 153 -3.85 5.18 14.62
CA ASN A 153 -4.83 5.19 13.52
C ASN A 153 -6.27 4.90 13.97
N PHE A 154 -6.56 4.72 15.27
CA PHE A 154 -7.95 4.69 15.74
C PHE A 154 -8.63 6.08 15.67
N ASN A 155 -7.87 7.17 15.48
CA ASN A 155 -8.41 8.53 15.56
C ASN A 155 -8.15 9.43 14.33
N SER A 156 -7.27 9.02 13.40
CA SER A 156 -7.08 9.69 12.11
C SER A 156 -6.50 8.70 11.10
N HIS A 157 -7.31 8.23 10.16
CA HIS A 157 -6.89 7.26 9.14
C HIS A 157 -6.15 7.90 7.96
N GLU A 158 -6.21 9.22 7.81
CA GLU A 158 -5.66 9.92 6.65
C GLU A 158 -4.13 9.83 6.59
N ILE A 159 -3.60 9.44 5.43
CA ILE A 159 -2.15 9.39 5.19
C ILE A 159 -1.67 10.80 4.82
N THR A 160 -0.83 11.35 5.70
CA THR A 160 -0.19 12.68 5.54
C THR A 160 1.20 12.61 4.92
N GLU A 161 1.62 11.41 4.50
CA GLU A 161 2.92 11.11 3.90
C GLU A 161 2.86 11.20 2.38
N ASP A 162 4.03 11.34 1.77
CA ASP A 162 4.14 11.20 0.33
C ASP A 162 3.68 9.80 -0.11
N SER A 163 2.81 9.77 -1.12
CA SER A 163 2.14 8.56 -1.57
C SER A 163 1.86 8.61 -3.06
N LEU A 164 1.72 7.44 -3.68
CA LEU A 164 1.37 7.35 -5.09
C LEU A 164 0.07 8.12 -5.43
N PRO A 165 -1.05 8.01 -4.68
CA PRO A 165 -2.25 8.82 -4.93
C PRO A 165 -1.99 10.31 -4.83
N HIS A 166 -1.22 10.76 -3.82
CA HIS A 166 -0.84 12.16 -3.67
C HIS A 166 -0.08 12.67 -4.90
N GLN A 167 0.97 11.96 -5.31
CA GLN A 167 1.79 12.34 -6.46
C GLN A 167 0.99 12.34 -7.77
N MET A 168 0.06 11.40 -7.95
CA MET A 168 -0.82 11.39 -9.12
C MET A 168 -1.68 12.66 -9.17
N LYS A 169 -2.33 13.03 -8.05
CA LYS A 169 -3.14 14.24 -7.97
C LYS A 169 -2.30 15.52 -8.16
N ALA A 170 -1.16 15.61 -7.48
CA ALA A 170 -0.26 16.77 -7.56
C ALA A 170 0.23 17.03 -9.00
N ASN A 171 0.39 15.96 -9.79
CA ASN A 171 0.75 16.03 -11.20
C ASN A 171 -0.48 16.11 -12.15
N GLY A 172 -1.65 16.51 -11.65
CA GLY A 172 -2.86 16.72 -12.46
C GLY A 172 -3.42 15.46 -13.10
N ARG A 173 -3.10 14.26 -12.58
CA ARG A 173 -3.58 13.00 -13.15
C ARG A 173 -4.93 12.63 -12.57
N ASN A 174 -5.78 12.09 -13.43
CA ASN A 174 -7.07 11.54 -13.01
C ASN A 174 -6.85 10.17 -12.35
N LEU A 175 -7.22 10.06 -11.08
CA LEU A 175 -7.19 8.83 -10.31
C LEU A 175 -8.64 8.43 -9.98
N THR A 176 -9.13 7.41 -10.68
CA THR A 176 -10.46 6.83 -10.43
C THR A 176 -10.30 5.57 -9.61
N PHE A 177 -10.98 5.50 -8.47
CA PHE A 177 -10.98 4.36 -7.56
C PHE A 177 -12.34 3.67 -7.57
N ILE A 178 -12.32 2.33 -7.59
CA ILE A 178 -13.48 1.47 -7.47
C ILE A 178 -13.09 0.35 -6.51
N GLY A 179 -13.77 0.22 -5.37
CA GLY A 179 -13.39 -0.75 -4.35
C GLY A 179 -14.03 -0.44 -3.00
N ASP A 180 -13.40 -0.88 -1.92
CA ASP A 180 -13.93 -0.71 -0.59
C ASP A 180 -13.58 0.66 0.05
N ASP A 181 -14.37 1.07 1.04
CA ASP A 181 -14.26 2.36 1.72
C ASP A 181 -12.98 2.56 2.57
N THR A 182 -12.16 1.52 2.77
CA THR A 182 -10.84 1.66 3.43
C THR A 182 -9.97 2.68 2.71
N TRP A 183 -10.04 2.71 1.38
CA TRP A 183 -9.25 3.65 0.56
C TRP A 183 -9.68 5.09 0.73
N LEU A 184 -10.99 5.32 0.94
CA LEU A 184 -11.52 6.65 1.16
C LEU A 184 -10.99 7.22 2.48
N GLY A 185 -11.01 6.42 3.55
CA GLY A 185 -10.46 6.83 4.86
C GLY A 185 -8.96 7.11 4.84
N LEU A 186 -8.19 6.47 3.94
CA LEU A 186 -6.74 6.64 3.85
C LEU A 186 -6.30 7.80 2.93
N TYR A 187 -6.99 8.02 1.82
CA TYR A 187 -6.57 8.95 0.75
C TYR A 187 -7.66 9.94 0.38
N GLU A 188 -8.49 10.34 1.34
CA GLU A 188 -9.55 11.32 1.13
C GLU A 188 -8.99 12.57 0.42
N GLY A 189 -9.76 13.09 -0.54
CA GLY A 189 -9.34 14.24 -1.32
C GLY A 189 -8.22 13.98 -2.34
N MET A 190 -7.48 12.86 -2.30
CA MET A 190 -6.46 12.55 -3.32
C MET A 190 -7.06 11.88 -4.56
N LEU A 191 -8.23 11.26 -4.43
CA LEU A 191 -8.94 10.55 -5.48
C LEU A 191 -9.82 11.52 -6.31
N THR A 192 -9.79 11.41 -7.64
CA THR A 192 -10.58 12.26 -8.54
C THR A 192 -12.03 11.80 -8.65
N ARG A 193 -12.23 10.48 -8.73
CA ARG A 193 -13.54 9.83 -8.78
C ARG A 193 -13.49 8.59 -7.90
N VAL A 194 -14.53 8.37 -7.12
CA VAL A 194 -14.60 7.29 -6.13
C VAL A 194 -15.92 6.58 -6.30
N PHE A 195 -15.85 5.25 -6.34
CA PHE A 195 -17.00 4.35 -6.25
C PHE A 195 -16.70 3.35 -5.14
N ASP A 196 -17.14 3.67 -3.93
CA ASP A 196 -16.86 2.94 -2.72
C ASP A 196 -17.98 1.98 -2.32
N TYR A 197 -17.58 0.91 -1.65
CA TYR A 197 -18.44 -0.12 -1.09
C TYR A 197 -18.03 -0.39 0.36
N PRO A 198 -18.96 -0.79 1.26
CA PRO A 198 -18.63 -0.98 2.67
C PRO A 198 -17.52 -2.02 2.90
N SER A 199 -16.50 -1.68 3.69
CA SER A 199 -15.47 -2.63 4.13
C SER A 199 -15.83 -3.31 5.47
N LEU A 200 -15.03 -4.31 5.87
CA LEU A 200 -15.04 -4.93 7.21
C LEU A 200 -16.34 -5.63 7.64
N ASN A 201 -17.30 -5.83 6.73
CA ASN A 201 -18.44 -6.69 6.99
C ASN A 201 -18.08 -8.16 6.77
N VAL A 202 -17.66 -8.84 7.85
CA VAL A 202 -17.23 -10.26 7.82
C VAL A 202 -18.30 -11.21 7.26
N LYS A 203 -19.58 -10.83 7.29
CA LYS A 203 -20.68 -11.64 6.76
C LYS A 203 -20.94 -11.43 5.27
N ASP A 204 -20.34 -10.41 4.68
CA ASP A 204 -20.55 -10.02 3.30
C ASP A 204 -19.27 -10.28 2.49
N LEU A 205 -19.35 -11.27 1.61
CA LEU A 205 -18.25 -11.74 0.78
C LEU A 205 -18.39 -11.32 -0.69
N HIS A 206 -19.39 -10.51 -1.06
CA HIS A 206 -19.74 -10.32 -2.47
C HIS A 206 -20.19 -8.91 -2.86
N THR A 207 -20.61 -8.06 -1.92
CA THR A 207 -21.06 -6.69 -2.27
C THR A 207 -19.97 -5.89 -2.97
N VAL A 208 -18.73 -5.95 -2.45
CA VAL A 208 -17.60 -5.24 -3.07
C VAL A 208 -17.30 -5.80 -4.46
N ASP A 209 -17.20 -7.12 -4.61
CA ASP A 209 -16.87 -7.76 -5.89
C ASP A 209 -17.93 -7.46 -6.97
N ASN A 210 -19.22 -7.60 -6.63
CA ASN A 210 -20.32 -7.30 -7.53
C ASN A 210 -20.37 -5.81 -7.87
N GLY A 211 -20.16 -4.96 -6.86
CA GLY A 211 -20.11 -3.52 -7.02
C GLY A 211 -19.00 -3.09 -7.99
N VAL A 212 -17.78 -3.61 -7.80
CA VAL A 212 -16.64 -3.35 -8.68
C VAL A 212 -16.95 -3.80 -10.10
N SER A 213 -17.50 -5.01 -10.29
CA SER A 213 -17.86 -5.52 -11.61
C SER A 213 -18.88 -4.64 -12.33
N ILE A 214 -19.98 -4.28 -11.65
CA ILE A 214 -21.05 -3.49 -12.25
C ILE A 214 -20.59 -2.06 -12.58
N THR A 215 -19.81 -1.45 -11.68
CA THR A 215 -19.28 -0.10 -11.91
C THR A 215 -18.30 -0.09 -13.06
N TRP A 216 -17.42 -1.11 -13.15
CA TRP A 216 -16.45 -1.23 -14.22
C TRP A 216 -17.11 -1.30 -15.60
N ASP A 217 -18.17 -2.09 -15.75
CA ASP A 217 -18.90 -2.23 -17.02
C ASP A 217 -19.59 -0.94 -17.47
N ARG A 218 -19.82 0.01 -16.55
CA ARG A 218 -20.50 1.29 -16.82
C ARG A 218 -19.54 2.47 -17.01
N SER A 219 -18.25 2.28 -16.79
CA SER A 219 -17.21 3.34 -16.79
C SER A 219 -16.40 3.43 -18.08
#